data_AF-A0A2S5A674-F1
#
_entry.id   AF-A0A2S5A674-F1
#
_cell.length_a   1.000
_cell.length_b   1.000
_cell.length_c   1.000
_cell.angle_alpha   90.00
_cell.angle_beta   90.00
_cell.angle_gamma   90.00
#
_symmetry.space_group_name_H-M   'P 1'
#
loop_
_entity.id
_entity.type
_entity.pdbx_description
1 polymer ?
#
loop_
_entity_poly.entity_id
_entity_poly.type
_entity_poly.pdbx_seq_one_letter_code
_entity_poly.pdbx_strand_id
1 'polypeptide(L)'
;MSKKLQVIFGLVIVVSILLGLFIKSISSNHSENFEDFNRKFHSDSIFQLSRINFPIEGKLIEGFEKQNWTSKNWELMKIPVSEKSLLPKYKHSVRKTDEVVVEKFWIDNSDFLVERKFKEIDGKWFLIYYNDVNL
;
A
#
# COMPACT_ATOMS: atom_id res chain seq x y z
N MET A 1 -6.75 -62.51 -6.47
CA MET A 1 -6.07 -61.32 -7.05
C MET A 1 -4.57 -61.49 -6.84
N SER A 2 -3.75 -61.41 -7.88
CA SER A 2 -2.32 -61.75 -7.78
C SER A 2 -1.54 -60.69 -6.99
N LYS A 3 -0.55 -61.10 -6.18
CA LYS A 3 0.30 -60.18 -5.39
C LYS A 3 0.99 -59.12 -6.25
N LYS A 4 1.22 -59.40 -7.54
CA LYS A 4 1.78 -58.45 -8.52
C LYS A 4 0.81 -57.29 -8.85
N LEU A 5 -0.50 -57.50 -8.79
CA LEU A 5 -1.50 -56.48 -9.14
C LEU A 5 -1.72 -55.46 -8.02
N GLN A 6 -1.58 -55.86 -6.75
CA GLN A 6 -1.66 -54.94 -5.60
C GLN A 6 -0.48 -53.97 -5.50
N VAL A 7 0.72 -54.40 -5.92
CA VAL A 7 1.93 -53.56 -5.91
C VAL A 7 1.86 -52.45 -6.95
N ILE A 8 1.30 -52.73 -8.13
CA ILE A 8 1.19 -51.75 -9.22
C ILE A 8 0.19 -50.64 -8.86
N PHE A 9 -0.95 -50.97 -8.25
CA PHE A 9 -1.93 -49.98 -7.80
C PHE A 9 -1.43 -49.09 -6.65
N GLY A 10 -0.61 -49.64 -5.74
CA GLY A 10 0.02 -48.85 -4.67
C GLY A 10 1.03 -47.82 -5.19
N LEU A 11 1.80 -48.17 -6.23
CA LEU A 11 2.83 -47.29 -6.78
C LEU A 11 2.25 -46.07 -7.54
N VAL A 12 1.13 -46.25 -8.24
CA VAL A 12 0.48 -45.18 -9.03
C VAL A 12 -0.17 -44.11 -8.14
N ILE A 13 -0.72 -44.51 -6.99
CA ILE A 13 -1.35 -43.57 -6.04
C ILE A 13 -0.30 -42.70 -5.34
N VAL A 14 0.87 -43.25 -4.99
CA VAL A 14 1.95 -42.49 -4.36
C VAL A 14 2.56 -41.44 -5.31
N VAL A 15 2.70 -41.77 -6.60
CA VAL A 15 3.18 -40.79 -7.60
C VAL A 15 2.18 -39.65 -7.81
N SER A 16 0.88 -39.93 -7.71
CA SER A 16 -0.18 -38.91 -7.88
C SER A 16 -0.26 -37.94 -6.69
N ILE A 17 0.02 -38.43 -5.47
CA ILE A 17 0.08 -37.58 -4.27
C ILE A 17 1.37 -36.75 -4.23
N LEU A 18 2.49 -37.27 -4.77
CA LEU A 18 3.74 -36.53 -4.88
C LEU A 18 3.72 -35.45 -5.98
N LEU A 19 2.89 -35.59 -7.02
CA LEU A 19 2.65 -34.53 -8.00
C LEU A 19 1.63 -33.47 -7.56
N GLY A 20 0.81 -33.77 -6.54
CA GLY A 20 -0.25 -32.89 -6.04
C GLY A 20 0.22 -31.81 -5.06
N LEU A 21 1.50 -31.82 -4.68
CA LEU A 21 2.12 -30.81 -3.83
C LEU A 21 3.03 -29.93 -4.70
N PHE A 22 2.78 -28.63 -4.68
CA PHE A 22 3.55 -27.55 -5.32
C PHE A 22 3.26 -27.26 -6.80
N ILE A 23 2.00 -26.97 -7.13
CA ILE A 23 1.78 -25.77 -7.94
C ILE A 23 1.78 -24.59 -6.96
N LYS A 24 2.99 -24.17 -6.57
CA LYS A 24 3.16 -22.83 -6.02
C LYS A 24 2.79 -21.93 -7.19
N SER A 25 1.63 -21.29 -7.12
CA SER A 25 1.24 -20.25 -8.08
C SER A 25 2.46 -19.34 -8.21
N ILE A 26 3.12 -19.40 -9.36
CA ILE A 26 4.09 -18.38 -9.75
C ILE A 26 3.19 -17.20 -10.04
N SER A 27 2.85 -16.46 -8.98
CA SER A 27 2.48 -15.06 -9.12
C SER A 27 3.61 -14.47 -9.94
N SER A 28 3.34 -14.17 -11.21
CA SER A 28 4.15 -13.19 -11.89
C SER A 28 4.07 -11.96 -11.00
N ASN A 29 5.13 -11.67 -10.22
CA ASN A 29 5.24 -10.49 -9.38
C ASN A 29 5.31 -9.27 -10.29
N HIS A 30 4.19 -8.96 -10.93
CA HIS A 30 3.99 -7.72 -11.62
C HIS A 30 3.68 -6.71 -10.53
N SER A 31 4.69 -5.93 -10.17
CA SER A 31 4.51 -4.80 -9.28
C SER A 31 3.49 -3.85 -9.88
N GLU A 32 2.51 -3.45 -9.08
CA GLU A 32 1.49 -2.49 -9.47
C GLU A 32 2.14 -1.17 -9.93
N ASN A 33 1.72 -0.66 -11.08
CA ASN A 33 2.15 0.65 -11.54
C ASN A 33 1.70 1.73 -10.55
N PHE A 34 2.65 2.51 -10.01
CA PHE A 34 2.34 3.53 -9.02
C PHE A 34 1.35 4.59 -9.51
N GLU A 35 1.37 4.98 -10.79
CA GLU A 35 0.46 6.03 -11.28
C GLU A 35 -0.99 5.53 -11.39
N ASP A 36 -1.17 4.26 -11.74
CA ASP A 36 -2.50 3.63 -11.72
C ASP A 36 -3.03 3.47 -10.30
N PHE A 37 -2.17 3.03 -9.37
CA PHE A 37 -2.47 3.04 -7.95
C PHE A 37 -2.84 4.45 -7.47
N ASN A 38 -2.01 5.45 -7.75
CA ASN A 38 -2.16 6.84 -7.29
C ASN A 38 -3.50 7.43 -7.78
N ARG A 39 -3.81 7.27 -9.07
CA ARG A 39 -5.10 7.70 -9.62
C ARG A 39 -6.26 7.05 -8.90
N LYS A 40 -6.24 5.73 -8.74
CA LYS A 40 -7.34 4.98 -8.13
C LYS A 40 -7.48 5.26 -6.64
N PHE A 41 -6.36 5.35 -5.91
CA PHE A 41 -6.31 5.67 -4.48
C PHE A 41 -6.97 7.01 -4.16
N HIS A 42 -6.87 7.99 -5.05
CA HIS A 42 -7.45 9.32 -4.82
C HIS A 42 -8.85 9.51 -5.40
N SER A 43 -9.33 8.58 -6.25
CA SER A 43 -10.65 8.66 -6.88
C SER A 43 -11.69 7.69 -6.30
N ASP A 44 -11.26 6.60 -5.65
CA ASP A 44 -12.13 5.53 -5.15
C ASP A 44 -11.90 5.35 -3.64
N SER A 45 -12.90 5.71 -2.83
CA SER A 45 -12.81 5.67 -1.37
C SER A 45 -12.73 4.26 -0.80
N ILE A 46 -13.38 3.28 -1.44
CA ILE A 46 -13.32 1.88 -1.01
C ILE A 46 -11.92 1.33 -1.29
N PHE A 47 -11.38 1.64 -2.47
CA PHE A 47 -10.01 1.27 -2.82
C PHE A 47 -8.99 1.95 -1.90
N GLN A 48 -9.16 3.24 -1.62
CA GLN A 48 -8.30 3.98 -0.68
C GLN A 48 -8.22 3.26 0.67
N LEU A 49 -9.37 2.99 1.30
CA LEU A 49 -9.43 2.33 2.59
C LEU A 49 -8.84 0.90 2.55
N SER A 50 -8.94 0.20 1.41
CA SER A 50 -8.32 -1.12 1.24
C SER A 50 -6.78 -1.09 1.16
N ARG A 51 -6.19 0.09 0.93
CA ARG A 51 -4.75 0.31 0.79
C ARG A 51 -4.14 1.06 1.97
N ILE A 52 -4.89 1.10 3.08
CA ILE A 52 -4.47 1.70 4.35
C ILE A 52 -4.64 0.63 5.43
N ASN A 53 -3.51 0.18 5.98
CA ASN A 53 -3.52 -0.77 7.10
C ASN A 53 -3.54 0.01 8.40
N PHE A 54 -4.73 0.28 8.94
CA PHE A 54 -4.86 1.01 10.21
C PHE A 54 -4.41 0.18 11.43
N PRO A 55 -3.87 0.82 12.48
CA PRO A 55 -3.47 2.23 12.51
C PRO A 55 -2.22 2.46 11.65
N ILE A 56 -2.19 3.58 10.92
CA ILE A 56 -0.99 3.98 10.17
C ILE A 56 -0.10 4.87 11.03
N GLU A 57 1.18 4.93 10.67
CA GLU A 57 2.11 5.86 11.30
C GLU A 57 1.82 7.31 10.88
N GLY A 58 2.38 8.26 11.65
CA GLY A 58 2.14 9.69 11.50
C GLY A 58 1.03 10.19 12.41
N LYS A 59 0.70 11.48 12.31
CA LYS A 59 -0.22 12.17 13.23
C LYS A 59 -1.06 13.22 12.51
N LEU A 60 -2.27 13.40 13.02
CA LEU A 60 -3.08 14.60 12.83
C LEU A 60 -2.76 15.57 13.98
N ILE A 61 -2.32 16.77 13.64
CA ILE A 61 -2.03 17.83 14.59
C ILE A 61 -2.72 19.11 14.12
N GLU A 62 -3.71 19.56 14.89
CA GLU A 62 -4.45 20.80 14.62
C GLU A 62 -4.44 21.68 15.88
N GLY A 63 -3.63 22.75 15.86
CA GLY A 63 -3.39 23.59 17.03
C GLY A 63 -2.90 22.79 18.24
N PHE A 64 -3.71 22.70 19.30
CA PHE A 64 -3.34 21.94 20.50
C PHE A 64 -3.75 20.45 20.44
N GLU A 65 -4.56 20.05 19.46
CA GLU A 65 -5.04 18.67 19.33
C GLU A 65 -4.01 17.81 18.60
N LYS A 66 -3.77 16.60 19.13
CA LYS A 66 -2.86 15.61 18.54
C LYS A 66 -3.51 14.24 18.57
N GLN A 67 -3.68 13.64 17.40
CA GLN A 67 -4.36 12.38 17.24
C GLN A 67 -3.56 11.44 16.33
N ASN A 68 -3.69 10.13 16.56
CA ASN A 68 -3.21 9.13 15.60
C ASN A 68 -4.29 8.87 14.56
N TRP A 69 -3.89 8.43 13.37
CA TRP A 69 -4.83 8.02 12.34
C TRP A 69 -5.44 6.65 12.64
N THR A 70 -6.76 6.59 12.55
CA THR A 70 -7.58 5.38 12.69
C THR A 70 -8.62 5.37 11.59
N SER A 71 -9.26 4.24 11.35
CA SER A 71 -10.37 4.18 10.39
C SER A 71 -11.57 5.06 10.78
N LYS A 72 -11.69 5.46 12.05
CA LYS A 72 -12.81 6.27 12.57
C LYS A 72 -12.64 7.77 12.31
N ASN A 73 -11.40 8.26 12.27
CA ASN A 73 -11.07 9.67 12.04
C ASN A 73 -10.37 9.89 10.69
N TRP A 74 -10.36 8.88 9.81
CA TRP A 74 -9.73 9.00 8.51
C TRP A 74 -10.50 9.95 7.59
N GLU A 75 -9.79 10.93 7.04
CA GLU A 75 -10.32 11.82 6.02
C GLU A 75 -9.88 11.36 4.63
N LEU A 76 -10.82 11.33 3.69
CA LEU A 76 -10.53 10.84 2.34
C LEU A 76 -9.54 11.74 1.62
N MET A 77 -8.41 11.18 1.24
CA MET A 77 -7.34 11.86 0.53
C MET A 77 -7.69 11.96 -0.96
N LYS A 78 -7.98 13.16 -1.47
CA LYS A 78 -8.49 13.35 -2.84
C LYS A 78 -7.47 13.90 -3.83
N ILE A 79 -6.38 14.49 -3.34
CA ILE A 79 -5.38 15.14 -4.17
C ILE A 79 -4.29 14.13 -4.53
N PRO A 80 -4.12 13.75 -5.82
CA PRO A 80 -3.08 12.80 -6.22
C PRO A 80 -1.68 13.26 -5.84
N VAL A 81 -0.76 12.31 -5.70
CA VAL A 81 0.67 12.63 -5.58
C VAL A 81 1.11 13.37 -6.85
N SER A 82 2.03 14.32 -6.69
CA SER A 82 2.60 15.23 -7.69
C SER A 82 1.74 16.43 -8.11
N GLU A 83 0.50 16.54 -7.62
CA GLU A 83 -0.32 17.74 -7.79
C GLU A 83 0.32 18.92 -7.04
N LYS A 84 0.49 20.06 -7.71
CA LYS A 84 1.12 21.24 -7.10
C LYS A 84 0.07 22.21 -6.58
N SER A 85 0.34 22.84 -5.44
CA SER A 85 -0.45 23.97 -4.99
C SER A 85 -0.28 25.16 -5.95
N LEU A 86 -1.40 25.83 -6.26
CA LEU A 86 -1.38 27.09 -7.04
C LEU A 86 -0.91 28.28 -6.20
N LEU A 87 -0.81 28.11 -4.87
CA LEU A 87 -0.45 29.17 -3.94
C LEU A 87 1.07 29.16 -3.67
N PRO A 88 1.81 30.25 -4.00
CA PRO A 88 3.28 30.28 -3.97
C PRO A 88 3.94 29.96 -2.62
N LYS A 89 3.21 30.17 -1.52
CA LYS A 89 3.72 29.92 -0.16
C LYS A 89 3.89 28.43 0.15
N TYR A 90 3.14 27.57 -0.53
CA TYR A 90 3.24 26.13 -0.34
C TYR A 90 4.38 25.60 -1.19
N LYS A 91 5.38 25.07 -0.51
CA LYS A 91 6.44 24.28 -1.10
C LYS A 91 5.97 22.83 -1.24
N HIS A 92 6.60 22.14 -2.18
CA HIS A 92 6.24 20.77 -2.54
C HIS A 92 7.46 20.00 -2.96
N SER A 93 7.53 18.73 -2.57
CA SER A 93 8.55 17.80 -3.05
C SER A 93 7.99 16.38 -3.14
N VAL A 94 8.41 15.67 -4.18
CA VAL A 94 8.15 14.24 -4.35
C VAL A 94 9.49 13.53 -4.52
N ARG A 95 9.70 12.45 -3.77
CA ARG A 95 10.80 11.49 -3.97
C ARG A 95 10.19 10.15 -4.28
N LYS A 96 10.58 9.54 -5.40
CA LYS A 96 10.03 8.28 -5.90
C LYS A 96 11.16 7.30 -6.21
N THR A 97 11.03 6.09 -5.71
CA THR A 97 11.80 4.91 -6.10
C THR A 97 10.81 3.83 -6.58
N ASP A 98 11.32 2.65 -6.93
CA ASP A 98 10.48 1.52 -7.34
C ASP A 98 9.62 0.96 -6.19
N GLU A 99 10.03 1.18 -4.94
CA GLU A 99 9.38 0.61 -3.75
C GLU A 99 8.77 1.65 -2.81
N VAL A 100 9.16 2.93 -2.93
CA VAL A 100 8.75 3.98 -1.99
C VAL A 100 8.45 5.28 -2.72
N VAL A 101 7.36 5.94 -2.33
CA VAL A 101 7.05 7.31 -2.72
C VAL A 101 6.83 8.15 -1.47
N VAL A 102 7.57 9.25 -1.35
CA VAL A 102 7.41 10.22 -0.27
C VAL A 102 7.06 11.57 -0.88
N GLU A 103 5.95 12.15 -0.43
CA GLU A 103 5.56 13.50 -0.80
C GLU A 103 5.42 14.38 0.43
N LYS A 104 5.84 15.64 0.28
CA LYS A 104 5.72 16.66 1.31
C LYS A 104 5.15 17.94 0.73
N PHE A 105 4.27 18.58 1.49
CA PHE A 105 3.89 19.99 1.35
C PHE A 105 4.22 20.72 2.66
N TRP A 106 4.79 21.92 2.56
CA TRP A 106 5.10 22.73 3.73
C TRP A 106 5.07 24.22 3.39
N ILE A 107 5.05 25.07 4.41
CA ILE A 107 5.28 26.51 4.25
C ILE A 107 6.55 26.85 5.04
N ASP A 108 7.51 27.52 4.41
CA ASP A 108 8.77 27.90 5.07
C ASP A 108 8.48 28.82 6.27
N ASN A 109 9.22 28.62 7.37
CA ASN A 109 9.06 29.36 8.63
C ASN A 109 7.65 29.26 9.25
N SER A 110 6.99 28.12 9.05
CA SER A 110 5.75 27.78 9.72
C SER A 110 5.80 26.33 10.20
N ASP A 111 4.86 25.96 11.05
CA ASP A 111 4.67 24.59 11.51
C ASP A 111 3.71 23.79 10.62
N PHE A 112 3.32 24.32 9.45
CA PHE A 112 2.50 23.60 8.48
C PHE A 112 3.32 22.55 7.74
N LEU A 113 2.92 21.28 7.85
CA LEU A 113 3.51 20.14 7.15
C LEU A 113 2.45 19.09 6.85
N VAL A 114 2.37 18.71 5.57
CA VAL A 114 1.71 17.48 5.13
C VAL A 114 2.78 16.55 4.58
N GLU A 115 2.93 15.35 5.14
CA GLU A 115 3.87 14.33 4.64
C GLU A 115 3.17 12.98 4.52
N ARG A 116 3.20 12.39 3.32
CA ARG A 116 2.67 11.05 3.06
C ARG A 116 3.72 10.14 2.47
N LYS A 117 3.72 8.87 2.89
CA LYS A 117 4.62 7.84 2.36
C LYS A 117 3.82 6.63 1.91
N PHE A 118 4.08 6.25 0.67
CA PHE A 118 3.56 5.04 0.07
C PHE A 118 4.69 4.03 -0.07
N LYS A 119 4.40 2.76 0.14
CA LYS A 119 5.35 1.67 0.00
C LYS A 119 4.72 0.51 -0.78
N GLU A 120 5.52 -0.08 -1.66
CA GLU A 120 5.21 -1.32 -2.34
C GLU A 120 5.46 -2.49 -1.38
N ILE A 121 4.44 -3.34 -1.24
CA ILE A 121 4.44 -4.53 -0.39
C ILE A 121 3.80 -5.64 -1.20
N ASP A 122 4.59 -6.67 -1.55
CA ASP A 122 4.15 -7.86 -2.28
C ASP A 122 3.39 -7.54 -3.59
N GLY A 123 3.91 -6.64 -4.42
CA GLY A 123 3.30 -6.29 -5.69
C GLY A 123 2.29 -5.16 -5.63
N LYS A 124 2.00 -4.59 -4.45
CA LYS A 124 0.89 -3.66 -4.22
C LYS A 124 1.32 -2.44 -3.42
N TRP A 125 0.84 -1.26 -3.81
CA TRP A 125 1.12 -0.03 -3.06
C TRP A 125 0.15 0.18 -1.90
N PHE A 126 0.69 0.67 -0.78
CA PHE A 126 -0.06 1.02 0.43
C PHE A 126 0.40 2.37 0.96
N LEU A 127 -0.51 3.13 1.55
CA LEU A 127 -0.15 4.27 2.39
C LEU A 127 0.30 3.74 3.76
N ILE A 128 1.54 4.04 4.14
CA ILE A 128 2.14 3.54 5.39
C ILE A 128 2.38 4.63 6.44
N TYR A 129 2.34 5.90 6.02
CA TYR A 129 2.61 7.05 6.89
C TYR A 129 1.83 8.27 6.41
N TYR A 130 1.19 9.00 7.33
CA TYR A 130 0.56 10.28 7.05
C TYR A 130 0.71 11.26 8.22
N ASN A 131 1.43 12.35 7.98
CA ASN A 131 1.38 13.54 8.83
C ASN A 131 0.50 14.60 8.17
N ASP A 132 -0.38 15.17 8.97
CA ASP A 132 -1.12 16.38 8.67
C ASP A 132 -0.96 17.30 9.89
N VAL A 133 -0.09 18.29 9.75
CA VAL A 133 0.31 19.19 10.83
C VAL A 133 -0.04 20.60 10.43
N ASN A 134 -0.86 21.23 11.26
CA ASN A 134 -1.27 22.61 11.14
C ASN A 134 -1.34 23.22 12.56
N LEU A 135 -0.26 23.87 12.98
CA LEU A 135 -0.15 24.54 14.29
C LEU A 135 -0.40 26.05 14.17
#